data_AF-A0A9D6FX36-F1
#
_entry.id   AF-A0A9D6FX36-F1
#
_cell.length_a   1.000
_cell.length_b   1.000
_cell.length_c   1.000
_cell.angle_alpha   90.00
_cell.angle_beta   90.00
_cell.angle_gamma   90.00
#
_symmetry.space_group_name_H-M   'P 1'
#
loop_
_entity.id
_entity.type
_entity.pdbx_description
1 polymer ?
#
loop_
_entity_poly.entity_id
_entity_poly.type
_entity_poly.pdbx_seq_one_letter_code
_entity_poly.pdbx_strand_id
1 'polypeptide(L)'
;MKDNGSKSRFTLDMTPELRTRLKIAAARKGITMRQYSLSAIEQQLAREEIGVLAPATFNRKAVEKARALHKSVFGKRKLADESAELIRQDREERVHHP
;
A
#
# COMPACT_ATOMS: atom_id res chain seq x y z
N MET A 1 -15.58 7.25 38.34
CA MET A 1 -16.27 6.88 37.08
C MET A 1 -15.58 5.63 36.55
N LYS A 2 -16.30 4.51 36.39
CA LYS A 2 -15.71 3.27 35.83
C LYS A 2 -15.67 3.45 34.31
N ASP A 3 -14.47 3.60 33.76
CA ASP A 3 -14.23 3.53 32.33
C ASP A 3 -14.54 2.10 31.85
N ASN A 4 -15.79 1.86 31.46
CA ASN A 4 -16.15 0.66 30.71
C ASN A 4 -15.67 0.89 29.28
N GLY A 5 -14.36 0.79 29.05
CA GLY A 5 -13.75 0.82 27.73
C GLY A 5 -14.58 -0.05 26.79
N SER A 6 -15.21 0.57 25.80
CA SER A 6 -16.27 0.02 24.97
C SER A 6 -15.75 -1.14 24.13
N LYS A 7 -15.72 -2.35 24.71
CA LYS A 7 -15.40 -3.58 23.99
C LYS A 7 -16.51 -3.82 22.96
N SER A 8 -16.27 -3.37 21.73
CA SER A 8 -17.14 -3.65 20.59
C SER A 8 -17.18 -5.17 20.36
N ARG A 9 -18.39 -5.72 20.24
CA ARG A 9 -18.60 -7.15 20.00
C ARG A 9 -18.66 -7.39 18.50
N PHE A 10 -17.71 -8.17 18.00
CA PHE A 10 -17.72 -8.67 16.64
C PHE A 10 -18.33 -10.08 16.63
N THR A 11 -19.50 -10.22 16.01
CA THR A 11 -20.18 -11.50 15.82
C THR A 11 -20.01 -11.90 14.37
N LEU A 12 -19.54 -13.12 14.13
CA LEU A 12 -19.29 -13.66 12.80
C LEU A 12 -20.10 -14.93 12.63
N ASP A 13 -21.00 -14.94 11.65
CA ASP A 13 -21.66 -16.15 11.22
C ASP A 13 -20.68 -16.97 10.38
N MET A 14 -20.51 -18.24 10.76
CA MET A 14 -19.54 -19.13 10.13
C MET A 14 -20.19 -20.47 9.80
N THR A 15 -19.82 -21.02 8.65
CA THR A 15 -20.18 -22.40 8.32
C THR A 15 -19.50 -23.40 9.28
N PRO A 16 -20.07 -24.59 9.48
CA PRO A 16 -19.47 -25.63 10.32
C PRO A 16 -18.04 -26.02 9.90
N GLU A 17 -17.76 -25.99 8.59
CA GLU A 17 -16.46 -26.31 8.02
C GLU A 17 -15.43 -25.25 8.41
N LEU A 18 -15.79 -23.97 8.27
CA LEU A 18 -14.92 -22.86 8.64
C LEU A 18 -14.64 -22.87 10.16
N ARG A 19 -15.66 -23.15 10.98
CA ARG A 19 -15.51 -23.30 12.43
C ARG A 19 -14.51 -24.41 12.78
N THR A 20 -14.60 -25.56 12.12
CA THR A 20 -13.70 -26.70 12.37
C THR A 20 -12.26 -26.35 11.99
N ARG A 21 -12.04 -25.74 10.82
CA ARG A 21 -10.72 -25.29 10.38
C ARG A 21 -10.10 -24.28 11.36
N LEU A 22 -10.90 -23.33 11.85
CA LEU A 22 -10.49 -22.34 12.85
C LEU A 22 -10.10 -23.00 14.18
N LYS A 23 -10.90 -23.96 14.67
CA LYS A 23 -10.58 -24.73 15.88
C LYS A 23 -9.26 -25.46 15.75
N ILE A 24 -9.05 -26.18 14.64
CA ILE A 24 -7.81 -26.92 14.40
C ILE A 24 -6.62 -25.96 14.37
N ALA A 25 -6.74 -24.84 13.66
CA ALA A 25 -5.65 -23.87 13.56
C ALA A 25 -5.31 -23.21 14.91
N ALA A 26 -6.33 -22.90 15.72
CA ALA A 26 -6.14 -22.39 17.08
C ALA A 26 -5.49 -23.43 18.00
N ALA A 27 -5.93 -24.68 17.94
CA ALA A 27 -5.38 -25.79 18.71
C ALA A 27 -3.90 -26.05 18.37
N ARG A 28 -3.55 -26.01 17.08
CA ARG A 28 -2.15 -26.15 16.61
C ARG A 28 -1.22 -25.06 17.17
N LYS A 29 -1.76 -23.89 17.49
CA LYS A 29 -1.02 -22.77 18.08
C LYS A 29 -1.13 -22.71 19.60
N GLY A 30 -1.89 -23.62 20.23
CA GLY A 30 -2.12 -23.61 21.68
C GLY A 30 -2.89 -22.39 22.19
N ILE A 31 -3.67 -21.73 21.33
CA ILE A 31 -4.42 -20.51 21.68
C ILE A 31 -5.92 -20.70 21.52
N THR A 32 -6.70 -19.81 22.13
CA THR A 32 -8.16 -19.82 21.98
C THR A 32 -8.57 -19.41 20.57
N MET A 33 -9.74 -19.87 20.10
CA MET A 33 -10.28 -19.43 18.80
C MET A 33 -10.41 -17.91 18.71
N ARG A 34 -10.81 -17.23 19.80
CA ARG A 34 -10.93 -15.77 19.83
C ARG A 34 -9.59 -15.08 19.57
N GLN A 35 -8.54 -15.52 20.25
CA GLN A 35 -7.19 -14.99 20.05
C GLN A 35 -6.70 -15.27 18.63
N TYR A 36 -6.92 -16.50 18.14
CA TYR A 36 -6.54 -16.85 16.78
C TYR A 36 -7.21 -15.95 15.74
N SER A 37 -8.53 -15.75 15.85
CA SER A 37 -9.29 -14.91 14.92
C SER A 37 -8.81 -13.46 14.96
N LEU A 38 -8.61 -12.90 16.15
CA LEU A 38 -8.10 -11.53 16.30
C LEU A 38 -6.72 -11.37 15.67
N SER A 39 -5.76 -12.24 16.02
CA SER A 39 -4.42 -12.19 15.46
C SER A 39 -4.40 -12.40 13.95
N ALA A 40 -5.28 -13.25 13.41
CA ALA A 40 -5.40 -13.44 11.96
C ALA A 40 -5.93 -12.18 11.25
N ILE A 41 -6.92 -11.50 11.84
CA ILE A 41 -7.45 -10.24 11.32
C ILE A 41 -6.38 -9.16 11.36
N GLU A 42 -5.69 -8.98 12.49
CA GLU A 42 -4.61 -8.00 12.65
C GLU A 42 -3.46 -8.25 11.65
N GLN A 43 -3.06 -9.51 11.46
CA GLN A 43 -2.03 -9.86 10.48
C GLN A 43 -2.47 -9.56 9.05
N GLN A 44 -3.74 -9.79 8.71
CA GLN A 44 -4.27 -9.51 7.38
C GLN A 44 -4.34 -7.99 7.15
N LEU A 45 -4.83 -7.22 8.14
CA LEU A 45 -4.85 -5.76 8.08
C LEU A 45 -3.44 -5.18 7.93
N ALA A 46 -2.47 -5.66 8.71
CA ALA A 46 -1.08 -5.22 8.58
C ALA A 46 -0.51 -5.51 7.17
N ARG A 47 -0.86 -6.64 6.57
CA ARG A 47 -0.44 -6.97 5.18
C ARG A 47 -1.09 -6.05 4.16
N GLU A 48 -2.36 -5.70 4.34
CA GLU A 48 -3.09 -4.80 3.44
C GLU A 48 -2.61 -3.36 3.58
N GLU A 49 -2.34 -2.88 4.80
CA GLU A 49 -1.71 -1.58 5.04
C GLU A 49 -0.32 -1.51 4.41
N ILE A 50 0.49 -2.55 4.56
CA ILE A 50 1.78 -2.66 3.88
C ILE A 50 1.61 -2.77 2.36
N GLY A 51 0.50 -3.32 1.85
CA GLY A 51 0.20 -3.41 0.42
C GLY A 51 -0.28 -2.09 -0.21
N VAL A 52 -1.00 -1.26 0.55
CA VAL A 52 -1.48 0.07 0.13
C VAL A 52 -0.38 1.13 0.26
N LEU A 53 0.53 0.96 1.22
CA LEU A 53 1.66 1.87 1.48
C LEU A 53 3.02 1.23 1.20
N ALA A 54 3.12 0.11 0.47
CA ALA A 54 4.43 -0.38 0.06
C ALA A 54 5.09 0.76 -0.70
N PRO A 55 6.15 1.41 -0.15
CA PRO A 55 6.96 2.25 -0.99
C PRO A 55 7.49 1.25 -2.01
N ALA A 56 7.06 1.40 -3.27
CA ALA A 56 7.56 0.57 -4.34
C ALA A 56 9.04 0.39 -4.07
N THR A 57 9.45 -0.85 -3.82
CA THR A 57 10.84 -1.17 -3.47
C THR A 57 11.64 -0.88 -4.71
N PHE A 58 11.92 0.39 -4.95
CA PHE A 58 12.73 0.89 -6.02
C PHE A 58 14.12 0.44 -5.65
N ASN A 59 14.47 -0.76 -6.14
CA ASN A 59 15.84 -1.22 -6.09
C ASN A 59 16.71 -0.11 -6.71
N ARG A 60 17.90 0.12 -6.15
CA ARG A 60 18.89 1.06 -6.67
C ARG A 60 19.03 1.01 -8.19
N LYS A 61 18.95 -0.19 -8.79
CA LYS A 61 18.95 -0.38 -10.25
C LYS A 61 17.77 0.30 -10.97
N ALA A 62 16.57 0.27 -10.39
CA ALA A 62 15.39 0.95 -10.95
C ALA A 62 15.55 2.48 -10.85
N VAL A 63 16.07 2.98 -9.73
CA VAL A 63 16.36 4.42 -9.55
C VAL A 63 17.44 4.89 -10.54
N GLU A 64 18.50 4.10 -10.73
CA GLU A 64 19.55 4.41 -11.69
C GLU A 64 19.04 4.41 -13.14
N LYS A 65 18.19 3.43 -13.52
CA LYS A 65 17.54 3.43 -14.83
C LYS A 65 16.63 4.64 -15.03
N ALA A 66 15.86 5.03 -14.02
CA ALA A 66 15.00 6.21 -14.07
C ALA A 66 15.82 7.50 -14.23
N ARG A 67 16.94 7.63 -13.50
CA ARG A 67 17.87 8.76 -13.64
C ARG A 67 18.54 8.80 -15.02
N ALA A 68 18.96 7.65 -15.53
CA ALA A 68 19.55 7.54 -16.87
C ALA A 68 18.53 7.93 -17.96
N LEU A 69 17.29 7.46 -17.84
CA LEU A 69 16.19 7.83 -18.73
C LEU A 69 15.92 9.33 -18.68
N HIS A 70 15.78 9.90 -17.48
CA HIS A 70 15.57 11.34 -17.32
C HIS A 70 16.71 12.16 -17.95
N LYS A 71 17.96 11.75 -17.74
CA LYS A 71 19.12 12.42 -18.35
C LYS A 71 19.13 12.29 -19.87
N SER A 72 18.71 11.16 -20.42
CA SER A 72 18.65 10.93 -21.87
C SER A 72 17.52 11.73 -22.54
N VAL A 73 16.36 11.83 -21.89
CA VAL A 73 15.16 12.46 -22.46
C VAL A 73 15.18 13.97 -22.24
N PHE A 74 15.57 14.42 -21.04
CA PHE A 74 15.49 15.83 -20.65
C PHE A 74 16.85 16.53 -20.61
N GLY A 75 17.97 15.81 -20.67
CA GLY A 75 19.31 16.42 -20.74
C GLY A 75 19.59 17.35 -19.55
N LYS A 76 19.74 18.66 -19.84
CA LYS A 76 19.88 19.74 -18.85
C LYS A 76 18.56 20.49 -18.56
N ARG A 77 17.47 20.19 -19.27
CA ARG A 77 16.17 20.83 -19.06
C ARG A 77 15.60 20.33 -17.73
N LYS A 78 15.29 21.26 -16.83
CA LYS A 78 14.50 20.94 -15.64
C LYS A 78 13.07 20.70 -16.09
N LEU A 79 12.46 19.61 -15.65
CA LEU A 79 11.01 19.47 -15.73
C LEU A 79 10.41 20.61 -14.91
N ALA A 80 9.44 21.32 -15.47
CA ALA A 80 8.67 22.29 -14.71
C ALA A 80 7.97 21.56 -13.56
N ASP A 81 7.94 22.19 -12.38
CA ASP A 81 7.30 21.61 -11.20
C ASP A 81 5.79 21.40 -11.42
N GLU A 82 5.22 22.09 -12.41
CA GLU A 82 3.82 22.01 -12.78
C GLU A 82 3.64 21.58 -14.25
N SER A 83 2.83 20.54 -14.46
CA SER A 83 2.53 19.99 -15.80
C SER A 83 1.94 21.02 -16.78
N ALA A 84 1.26 22.05 -16.27
CA ALA A 84 0.69 23.13 -17.07
C ALA A 84 1.77 24.04 -17.69
N GLU A 85 2.90 24.25 -17.03
CA GLU A 85 4.00 25.06 -17.55
C GLU A 85 4.73 24.38 -18.72
N LEU A 86 4.88 23.05 -18.66
CA LEU A 86 5.42 22.25 -19.76
C LEU A 86 4.60 22.42 -21.05
N ILE A 87 3.27 22.40 -20.94
CA ILE A 87 2.37 22.56 -22.10
C ILE A 87 2.45 23.99 -22.67
N ARG A 88 2.66 25.01 -21.82
CA ARG A 88 2.84 26.39 -22.27
C ARG A 88 4.17 26.56 -23.02
N GLN A 89 5.27 26.04 -22.49
CA GLN A 89 6.59 26.09 -23.13
C GLN A 89 6.59 25.40 -24.50
N ASP A 90 6.00 24.20 -24.60
CA ASP A 90 5.89 23.47 -25.88
C ASP A 90 5.07 24.24 -26.94
N ARG A 91 4.07 25.03 -26.51
CA ARG A 91 3.30 25.87 -27.42
C ARG A 91 4.09 27.09 -27.87
N GLU A 92 4.88 27.69 -26.99
CA GLU A 92 5.74 28.83 -27.31
C GLU A 92 6.91 28.45 -28.22
N GLU A 93 7.56 27.30 -28.01
CA GLU A 93 8.63 26.79 -28.89
C GLU A 93 8.12 26.57 -30.33
N ARG A 94 6.87 26.12 -30.51
CA ARG A 94 6.25 25.93 -31.85
C ARG A 94 5.88 27.21 -32.57
N VAL A 95 5.69 28.32 -31.85
CA VAL A 95 5.33 29.61 -32.43
C VAL A 95 6.59 30.38 -32.86
N HIS A 96 7.74 30.11 -32.23
CA HIS A 96 9.00 30.82 -32.49
C HIS A 96 9.99 30.11 -33.43
N HIS A 97 9.67 28.92 -33.95
CA HIS A 97 10.45 28.24 -34.99
C HIS A 97 9.55 27.93 -36.21
N PRO A 98 9.60 28.73 -37.30
CA PRO A 98 8.95 28.38 -38.56
C PRO A 98 9.65 27.22 -39.29
#